data_AF-A0A8J3S5E9-F1
#
_entry.id   AF-A0A8J3S5E9-F1
#
_cell.length_a   1.000
_cell.length_b   1.000
_cell.length_c   1.000
_cell.angle_alpha   90.00
_cell.angle_beta   90.00
_cell.angle_gamma   90.00
#
_symmetry.space_group_name_H-M   'P 1'
#
loop_
_entity.id
_entity.type
_entity.pdbx_description
1 polymer ?
#
loop_
_entity_poly.entity_id
_entity_poly.type
_entity_poly.pdbx_seq_one_letter_code
_entity_poly.pdbx_strand_id
1 'polypeptide(L)'
;MPIYLPAPAHDPRGPDGQGWNRMSISWGAVFRAQCALRPLYATKLFESHDTRRAAWGGFGPCLRDGDCTTCPVIRPRRRLESFTERVLVRVLERDGRSEYHVMNRPEQGWASRSMTWRLDDLAVVDGWTWDGLHYDEHGRGFWLRATRSPEDFGLFGIYGSAPTREEETSP
;
A
#
# COMPACT_ATOMS: atom_id res chain seq x y z
N MET A 1 -13.95 11.69 -2.61
CA MET A 1 -13.56 10.34 -2.14
C MET A 1 -13.36 10.41 -0.64
N PRO A 2 -14.07 9.61 0.19
CA PRO A 2 -13.98 9.74 1.64
C PRO A 2 -12.66 9.15 2.14
N ILE A 3 -11.74 10.03 2.52
CA ILE A 3 -10.54 9.67 3.30
C ILE A 3 -10.92 9.55 4.79
N TYR A 4 -11.96 10.27 5.19
CA TYR A 4 -12.57 10.22 6.51
C TYR A 4 -13.52 9.02 6.63
N LEU A 5 -13.25 8.15 7.60
CA LEU A 5 -14.09 7.01 7.92
C LEU A 5 -14.74 7.25 9.29
N PRO A 6 -16.02 7.67 9.36
CA PRO A 6 -16.68 7.93 10.63
C PRO A 6 -16.77 6.65 11.46
N ALA A 7 -16.69 6.80 12.78
CA ALA A 7 -17.02 5.68 13.66
C ALA A 7 -18.49 5.27 13.46
N PRO A 8 -18.81 3.97 13.48
CA PRO A 8 -20.18 3.51 13.42
C PRO A 8 -21.01 4.17 14.52
N ALA A 9 -22.17 4.72 14.16
CA ALA A 9 -23.09 5.24 15.15
C ALA A 9 -23.57 4.09 16.04
N HIS A 10 -23.65 4.34 17.34
CA HIS A 10 -24.32 3.42 18.24
C HIS A 10 -25.82 3.44 17.92
N ASP A 11 -26.33 2.35 17.34
CA ASP A 11 -27.77 2.14 17.19
C ASP A 11 -28.25 1.15 18.26
N PRO A 12 -28.93 1.59 19.33
CA PRO A 12 -29.48 0.70 20.34
C PRO A 12 -30.66 -0.14 19.82
N ARG A 13 -31.05 -0.02 18.54
CA ARG A 13 -32.09 -0.82 17.91
C ARG A 13 -31.46 -1.84 16.98
N GLY A 14 -31.01 -2.95 17.56
CA GLY A 14 -30.71 -4.15 16.77
C GLY A 14 -31.94 -4.64 15.99
N PRO A 15 -31.80 -5.55 15.00
CA PRO A 15 -32.93 -6.08 14.24
C PRO A 15 -34.02 -6.76 15.10
N ASP A 16 -33.69 -7.10 16.34
CA ASP A 16 -34.54 -7.67 17.38
C ASP A 16 -35.17 -6.63 18.33
N GLY A 17 -34.84 -5.34 18.20
CA GLY A 17 -35.37 -4.26 19.05
C GLY A 17 -34.90 -4.30 20.51
N GLN A 18 -33.94 -5.16 20.86
CA GLN A 18 -33.56 -5.49 22.24
C GLN A 18 -32.18 -4.96 22.68
N GLY A 19 -31.61 -3.97 21.99
CA GLY A 19 -30.42 -3.27 22.51
C GLY A 19 -29.09 -4.03 22.47
N TRP A 20 -29.04 -5.25 21.96
CA TRP A 20 -27.80 -6.03 21.96
C TRP A 20 -26.92 -5.72 20.74
N ASN A 21 -26.19 -4.61 20.82
CA ASN A 21 -25.00 -4.46 20.00
C ASN A 21 -23.92 -5.42 20.53
N ARG A 22 -23.73 -6.57 19.87
CA ARG A 22 -22.56 -7.46 20.10
C ARG A 22 -21.29 -6.76 19.61
N MET A 23 -20.80 -5.78 20.35
CA MET A 23 -19.49 -5.16 20.11
C MET A 23 -18.53 -5.66 21.18
N SER A 24 -17.48 -6.37 20.77
CA SER A 24 -16.50 -6.93 21.71
C SER A 24 -15.75 -5.80 22.42
N ILE A 25 -15.83 -5.79 23.75
CA ILE A 25 -15.27 -4.78 24.66
C ILE A 25 -13.72 -4.84 24.75
N SER A 26 -13.07 -5.71 23.99
CA SER A 26 -11.63 -6.02 24.12
C SER A 26 -10.68 -4.95 23.58
N TRP A 27 -11.13 -3.87 22.95
CA TRP A 27 -10.24 -2.82 22.42
C TRP A 27 -10.64 -1.43 22.91
N GLY A 28 -10.07 -1.00 24.03
CA GLY A 28 -10.13 0.36 24.57
C GLY A 28 -9.49 1.45 23.69
N ALA A 29 -9.29 1.19 22.39
CA ALA A 29 -8.92 2.19 21.38
C ALA A 29 -10.20 2.74 20.72
N VAL A 30 -10.96 3.49 21.51
CA VAL A 30 -11.84 4.61 21.16
C VAL A 30 -12.44 4.59 19.74
N PHE A 31 -13.78 4.48 19.66
CA PHE A 31 -14.62 4.72 18.47
C PHE A 31 -14.39 6.12 17.88
N ARG A 32 -13.22 6.32 17.28
CA ARG A 32 -12.80 7.55 16.62
C ARG A 32 -12.94 7.35 15.13
N ALA A 33 -13.07 8.46 14.44
CA ALA A 33 -12.90 8.47 13.01
C ALA A 33 -11.50 7.97 12.63
N GLN A 34 -11.44 7.23 11.52
CA GLN A 34 -10.22 6.68 10.98
C GLN A 34 -9.88 7.32 9.63
N CYS A 35 -8.63 7.14 9.21
CA CYS A 35 -8.14 7.60 7.92
C CYS A 35 -7.96 6.44 6.95
N ALA A 36 -8.66 6.45 5.82
CA ALA A 36 -8.49 5.43 4.78
C ALA A 36 -7.04 5.33 4.24
N LEU A 37 -6.23 6.38 4.44
CA LEU A 37 -4.81 6.42 4.04
C LEU A 37 -3.84 5.96 5.14
N ARG A 38 -4.34 5.48 6.29
CA ARG A 38 -3.53 4.97 7.39
C ARG A 38 -3.84 3.50 7.69
N PRO A 39 -3.55 2.58 6.76
CA PRO A 39 -3.79 1.17 7.01
C PRO A 39 -2.94 0.71 8.21
N LEU A 40 -3.52 -0.12 9.09
CA LEU A 40 -2.79 -0.73 10.20
C LEU A 40 -2.10 -2.05 9.80
N TYR A 41 -2.54 -2.65 8.70
CA TYR A 41 -2.06 -3.94 8.22
C TYR A 41 -2.18 -4.05 6.69
N ALA A 42 -1.33 -4.88 6.10
CA ALA A 42 -1.16 -5.00 4.63
C ALA A 42 -2.48 -5.19 3.86
N THR A 43 -3.44 -5.95 4.41
CA THR A 43 -4.70 -6.22 3.70
C THR A 43 -5.57 -4.98 3.52
N LYS A 44 -5.35 -3.92 4.31
CA LYS A 44 -6.04 -2.62 4.16
C LYS A 44 -5.35 -1.67 3.19
N LEU A 45 -4.14 -1.99 2.75
CA LEU A 45 -3.40 -1.17 1.79
C LEU A 45 -4.14 -1.09 0.45
N PHE A 46 -4.75 -2.19 0.00
CA PHE A 46 -5.60 -2.21 -1.18
C PHE A 46 -6.74 -1.18 -1.09
N GLU A 47 -7.44 -1.13 0.05
CA GLU A 47 -8.49 -0.15 0.31
C GLU A 47 -7.94 1.29 0.41
N SER A 48 -6.68 1.47 0.81
CA SER A 48 -6.03 2.79 0.77
C SER A 48 -5.74 3.28 -0.65
N HIS A 49 -5.39 2.39 -1.58
CA HIS A 49 -5.22 2.74 -3.00
C HIS A 49 -6.55 2.99 -3.72
N ASP A 50 -7.65 2.36 -3.29
CA ASP A 50 -9.02 2.64 -3.76
C ASP A 50 -9.96 2.96 -2.59
N THR A 51 -9.86 4.19 -2.07
CA THR A 51 -10.61 4.60 -0.86
C THR A 51 -12.12 4.60 -1.01
N ARG A 52 -12.66 4.36 -2.21
CA ARG A 52 -14.11 4.14 -2.40
C ARG A 52 -14.58 2.82 -1.77
N ARG A 53 -13.65 1.88 -1.55
CA ARG A 53 -13.90 0.58 -0.92
C ARG A 53 -13.59 0.58 0.58
N ALA A 54 -12.98 1.65 1.08
CA ALA A 54 -12.57 1.74 2.47
C ALA A 54 -13.80 1.83 3.38
N ALA A 55 -13.84 0.95 4.37
CA ALA A 55 -14.83 0.96 5.44
C ALA A 55 -14.15 1.15 6.79
N TRP A 56 -14.89 1.65 7.79
CA TRP A 56 -14.36 1.79 9.14
C TRP A 56 -13.88 0.43 9.68
N GLY A 57 -12.71 0.41 10.30
CA GLY A 57 -12.03 -0.79 10.80
C GLY A 57 -10.75 -1.08 10.03
N GLY A 58 -9.65 -1.32 10.77
CA GLY A 58 -8.35 -1.64 10.17
C GLY A 58 -7.50 -0.46 9.74
N PHE A 59 -7.96 0.76 10.05
CA PHE A 59 -7.26 1.99 9.80
C PHE A 59 -6.93 2.73 11.09
N GLY A 60 -5.81 3.45 11.11
CA GLY A 60 -5.40 4.29 12.22
C GLY A 60 -6.14 5.64 12.24
N PRO A 61 -6.13 6.34 13.38
CA PRO A 61 -6.73 7.67 13.49
C PRO A 61 -5.94 8.70 12.67
N CYS A 62 -6.59 9.81 12.31
CA CYS A 62 -5.89 10.97 11.76
C CYS A 62 -4.97 11.62 12.82
N LEU A 63 -3.77 12.06 12.41
CA LEU A 63 -2.71 12.54 13.32
C LEU A 63 -3.04 13.84 14.07
N ARG A 64 -4.02 14.63 13.58
CA ARG A 64 -4.56 15.82 14.26
C ARG A 64 -6.03 15.61 14.58
N ASP A 65 -6.32 15.34 15.85
CA ASP A 65 -7.66 15.32 16.45
C ASP A 65 -8.74 14.45 15.77
N GLY A 66 -8.33 13.50 14.91
CA GLY A 66 -9.27 12.69 14.15
C GLY A 66 -9.92 13.39 12.96
N ASP A 67 -9.49 14.61 12.62
CA ASP A 67 -9.93 15.30 11.40
C ASP A 67 -9.11 14.81 10.19
N CYS A 68 -9.80 14.17 9.27
CA CYS A 68 -9.19 13.61 8.08
C CYS A 68 -9.21 14.52 6.87
N THR A 69 -9.86 15.70 6.97
CA THR A 69 -9.76 16.75 5.94
C THR A 69 -8.39 17.44 5.96
N THR A 70 -7.76 17.49 7.13
CA THR A 70 -6.43 18.10 7.35
C THR A 70 -5.31 17.07 7.57
N CYS A 71 -5.56 15.79 7.26
CA CYS A 71 -4.60 14.73 7.54
C CYS A 71 -3.32 14.89 6.70
N PRO A 72 -2.14 15.02 7.31
CA PRO A 72 -0.89 15.20 6.56
C PRO A 72 -0.45 13.94 5.78
N VAL A 73 -1.23 12.85 5.86
CA VAL A 73 -0.99 11.61 5.11
C VAL A 73 -1.38 11.75 3.63
N ILE A 74 -2.08 12.82 3.25
CA ILE A 74 -2.49 13.08 1.85
C ILE A 74 -1.28 13.28 0.92
N ARG A 75 -0.06 13.50 1.43
CA ARG A 75 1.12 13.74 0.60
C ARG A 75 2.14 12.61 0.67
N PRO A 76 2.62 12.09 -0.48
CA PRO A 76 3.74 11.16 -0.52
C PRO A 76 4.95 11.79 0.17
N ARG A 77 5.52 11.08 1.14
CA ARG A 77 6.75 11.48 1.85
C ARG A 77 8.02 10.98 1.17
N ARG A 78 7.86 9.95 0.33
CA ARG A 78 8.94 9.23 -0.30
C ARG A 78 8.51 8.81 -1.70
N ARG A 79 9.42 8.91 -2.66
CA ARG A 79 9.23 8.38 -4.01
C ARG A 79 9.78 6.96 -4.07
N LEU A 80 9.04 6.08 -4.74
CA LEU A 80 9.52 4.75 -5.06
C LEU A 80 10.01 4.74 -6.51
N GLU A 81 11.32 4.60 -6.66
CA GLU A 81 11.98 4.48 -7.95
C GLU A 81 12.31 3.01 -8.19
N SER A 82 11.95 2.50 -9.37
CA SER A 82 12.26 1.14 -9.80
C SER A 82 12.49 1.12 -11.31
N PHE A 83 13.36 0.20 -11.74
CA PHE A 83 13.56 -0.10 -13.16
C PHE A 83 12.53 -1.09 -13.71
N THR A 84 11.70 -1.67 -12.84
CA THR A 84 10.66 -2.63 -13.19
C THR A 84 9.28 -2.03 -13.03
N GLU A 85 8.31 -2.52 -13.81
CA GLU A 85 6.91 -2.12 -13.70
C GLU A 85 6.20 -2.69 -12.47
N ARG A 86 6.81 -3.69 -11.82
CA ARG A 86 6.29 -4.35 -10.62
C ARG A 86 7.39 -4.50 -9.59
N VAL A 87 7.05 -4.21 -8.34
CA VAL A 87 7.95 -4.34 -7.19
C VAL A 87 7.25 -5.15 -6.10
N LEU A 88 8.00 -6.07 -5.50
CA LEU A 88 7.49 -6.88 -4.40
C LEU A 88 7.76 -6.15 -3.09
N VAL A 89 6.74 -6.03 -2.27
CA VAL A 89 6.87 -5.65 -0.86
C VAL A 89 6.71 -6.90 -0.01
N ARG A 90 7.80 -7.35 0.61
CA ARG A 90 7.78 -8.48 1.55
C ARG A 90 7.43 -7.99 2.94
N VAL A 91 6.70 -8.82 3.69
CA VAL A 91 6.35 -8.56 5.08
C VAL A 91 7.19 -9.46 5.97
N LEU A 92 8.03 -8.86 6.80
CA LEU A 92 8.79 -9.55 7.83
C LEU A 92 8.09 -9.33 9.18
N GLU A 93 7.71 -10.42 9.84
CA GLU A 93 7.20 -10.33 11.21
C GLU A 93 8.35 -10.43 12.21
N ARG A 94 8.49 -9.42 13.07
CA ARG A 94 9.52 -9.35 14.10
C ARG A 94 8.94 -8.78 15.39
N ASP A 95 9.06 -9.52 16.49
CA ASP A 95 8.62 -9.10 17.83
C ASP A 95 7.14 -8.62 17.88
N GLY A 96 6.27 -9.31 17.12
CA GLY A 96 4.85 -8.97 17.02
C GLY A 96 4.55 -7.71 16.18
N ARG A 97 5.52 -7.24 15.39
CA ARG A 97 5.39 -6.11 14.46
C ARG A 97 5.69 -6.55 13.04
N SER A 98 4.97 -5.96 12.09
CA SER A 98 5.23 -6.13 10.66
C SER A 98 6.19 -5.05 10.14
N GLU A 99 7.29 -5.48 9.54
CA GLU A 99 8.20 -4.64 8.75
C GLU A 99 7.93 -4.87 7.26
N TYR A 100 7.92 -3.80 6.47
CA TYR A 100 7.60 -3.85 5.04
C TYR A 100 8.85 -3.55 4.22
N HIS A 101 9.27 -4.51 3.41
CA HIS A 101 10.52 -4.46 2.65
C HIS A 101 10.25 -4.42 1.16
N VAL A 102 10.49 -3.28 0.52
CA VAL A 102 10.47 -3.18 -0.94
C VAL A 102 11.73 -3.86 -1.48
N MET A 103 11.55 -4.89 -2.30
CA MET A 103 12.61 -5.74 -2.83
C MET A 103 13.06 -5.25 -4.20
N ASN A 104 14.38 -5.22 -4.43
CA ASN A 104 14.93 -4.95 -5.76
C ASN A 104 14.88 -6.19 -6.67
N ARG A 105 15.29 -7.34 -6.14
CA ARG A 105 15.31 -8.65 -6.83
C ARG A 105 14.52 -9.69 -6.04
N PRO A 106 13.19 -9.77 -6.23
CA PRO A 106 12.33 -10.64 -5.42
C PRO A 106 12.67 -12.13 -5.50
N GLU A 107 13.22 -12.58 -6.63
CA GLU A 107 13.65 -13.94 -6.94
C GLU A 107 14.86 -14.42 -6.13
N GLN A 108 15.62 -13.49 -5.54
CA GLN A 108 16.74 -13.82 -4.64
C GLN A 108 16.31 -13.90 -3.17
N GLY A 109 15.01 -13.78 -2.89
CA GLY A 109 14.48 -13.81 -1.54
C GLY A 109 15.11 -12.75 -0.63
N TRP A 110 15.36 -13.12 0.63
CA TRP A 110 15.97 -12.25 1.65
C TRP A 110 17.47 -11.96 1.43
N ALA A 111 18.13 -12.64 0.49
CA ALA A 111 19.51 -12.30 0.10
C ALA A 111 19.56 -11.05 -0.80
N SER A 112 18.42 -10.64 -1.35
CA SER A 112 18.28 -9.43 -2.16
C SER A 112 18.43 -8.15 -1.35
N ARG A 113 18.92 -7.09 -1.99
CA ARG A 113 18.82 -5.74 -1.42
C ARG A 113 17.35 -5.36 -1.26
N SER A 114 17.00 -4.93 -0.05
CA SER A 114 15.67 -4.44 0.27
C SER A 114 15.75 -3.11 1.01
N MET A 115 14.65 -2.38 0.98
CA MET A 115 14.51 -1.12 1.69
C MET A 115 13.24 -1.15 2.52
N THR A 116 13.33 -0.75 3.79
CA THR A 116 12.16 -0.70 4.68
C THR A 116 11.28 0.51 4.35
N TRP A 117 9.98 0.29 4.40
CA TRP A 117 8.91 1.28 4.18
C TRP A 117 7.89 1.22 5.29
N ARG A 118 7.21 2.35 5.53
CA ARG A 118 6.01 2.39 6.37
C ARG A 118 4.78 2.11 5.51
N LEU A 119 3.79 1.47 6.11
CA LEU A 119 2.52 1.22 5.41
C LEU A 119 1.80 2.53 5.05
N ASP A 120 1.88 3.55 5.91
CA ASP A 120 1.38 4.90 5.62
C ASP A 120 2.04 5.51 4.37
N ASP A 121 3.34 5.24 4.12
CA ASP A 121 4.05 5.77 2.94
C ASP A 121 3.67 4.99 1.68
N LEU A 122 3.47 3.68 1.79
CA LEU A 122 2.99 2.83 0.70
C LEU A 122 1.53 3.14 0.33
N ALA A 123 0.70 3.57 1.28
CA ALA A 123 -0.70 3.91 1.04
C ALA A 123 -0.89 5.10 0.09
N VAL A 124 0.12 5.97 0.00
CA VAL A 124 0.10 7.17 -0.84
C VAL A 124 1.30 7.25 -1.78
N VAL A 125 1.92 6.11 -2.08
CA VAL A 125 3.11 6.09 -2.94
C VAL A 125 2.76 6.55 -4.36
N ASP A 126 3.36 7.66 -4.78
CA ASP A 126 3.04 8.28 -6.07
C ASP A 126 3.51 7.40 -7.23
N GLY A 127 2.66 7.25 -8.24
CA GLY A 127 2.96 6.46 -9.43
C GLY A 127 2.80 4.94 -9.26
N TRP A 128 2.37 4.44 -8.10
CA TRP A 128 2.24 3.00 -7.83
C TRP A 128 0.86 2.63 -7.31
N THR A 129 0.39 1.43 -7.63
CA THR A 129 -0.90 0.89 -7.17
C THR A 129 -0.78 -0.55 -6.72
N TRP A 130 -1.71 -0.98 -5.87
CA TRP A 130 -1.80 -2.35 -5.40
C TRP A 130 -2.05 -3.33 -6.56
N ASP A 131 -1.31 -4.44 -6.56
CA ASP A 131 -1.34 -5.43 -7.64
C ASP A 131 -1.36 -6.88 -7.13
N GLY A 132 -1.93 -7.09 -5.95
CA GLY A 132 -2.25 -8.42 -5.42
C GLY A 132 -1.31 -8.92 -4.32
N LEU A 133 -1.80 -9.90 -3.56
CA LEU A 133 -1.01 -10.60 -2.54
C LEU A 133 0.00 -11.54 -3.21
N HIS A 134 1.10 -11.80 -2.51
CA HIS A 134 2.16 -12.71 -2.93
C HIS A 134 2.59 -13.62 -1.78
N TYR A 135 2.83 -14.89 -2.08
CA TYR A 135 3.29 -15.89 -1.12
C TYR A 135 4.28 -16.83 -1.80
N ASP A 136 5.44 -17.04 -1.19
CA ASP A 136 6.47 -17.97 -1.65
C ASP A 136 7.25 -18.57 -0.46
N GLU A 137 8.31 -19.33 -0.74
CA GLU A 137 9.18 -19.95 0.26
C GLU A 137 9.88 -18.94 1.19
N HIS A 138 9.96 -17.67 0.80
CA HIS A 138 10.54 -16.59 1.59
C HIS A 138 9.49 -15.83 2.40
N GLY A 139 8.22 -16.24 2.34
CA GLY A 139 7.13 -15.75 3.16
C GLY A 139 6.10 -14.93 2.39
N ARG A 140 5.40 -14.06 3.10
CA ARG A 140 4.28 -13.28 2.57
C ARG A 140 4.72 -11.91 2.05
N GLY A 141 3.97 -11.39 1.10
CA GLY A 141 4.17 -10.06 0.53
C GLY A 141 2.97 -9.62 -0.30
N PHE A 142 3.18 -8.54 -1.04
CA PHE A 142 2.24 -8.07 -2.04
C PHE A 142 2.97 -7.29 -3.12
N TRP A 143 2.40 -7.27 -4.31
CA TRP A 143 2.93 -6.53 -5.45
C TRP A 143 2.38 -5.12 -5.48
N LEU A 144 3.25 -4.18 -5.83
CA LEU A 144 2.86 -2.88 -6.36
C LEU A 144 3.21 -2.83 -7.84
N ARG A 145 2.34 -2.21 -8.63
CA ARG A 145 2.52 -2.00 -10.06
C ARG A 145 2.57 -0.52 -10.37
N ALA A 146 3.44 -0.12 -11.29
CA ALA A 146 3.50 1.23 -11.81
C ALA A 146 2.16 1.58 -12.48
N THR A 147 1.64 2.76 -12.18
CA THR A 147 0.39 3.30 -12.74
C THR A 147 0.58 3.96 -14.11
N ARG A 148 1.83 4.26 -14.46
CA ARG A 148 2.27 4.77 -15.75
C ARG A 148 3.36 3.87 -16.30
N SER A 149 3.50 3.80 -17.62
CA SER A 149 4.54 2.99 -18.24
C SER A 149 5.92 3.57 -17.91
N PRO A 150 7.00 2.77 -17.89
CA PRO A 150 8.38 3.30 -17.77
C PRO A 150 8.73 4.32 -18.86
N GLU A 151 8.06 4.26 -20.01
CA GLU A 151 8.23 5.19 -21.13
C GLU A 151 7.77 6.62 -20.77
N ASP A 152 6.76 6.75 -19.90
CA ASP A 152 6.26 8.04 -19.39
C ASP A 152 7.25 8.73 -18.43
N PHE A 153 8.26 8.00 -17.94
CA PHE A 153 9.28 8.52 -17.01
C PHE A 153 10.57 8.98 -17.70
N GLY A 154 10.66 8.91 -19.04
CA GLY A 154 11.77 9.50 -19.79
C GLY A 154 13.16 8.92 -19.48
N LEU A 155 13.25 7.68 -18.99
CA LEU A 155 14.53 7.05 -18.60
C LEU A 155 15.24 6.28 -19.74
N PHE A 156 14.70 6.27 -20.96
CA PHE A 156 15.38 5.74 -22.15
C PHE A 156 16.36 6.74 -22.79
N GLY A 157 17.07 7.52 -21.98
CA GLY A 157 18.09 8.45 -22.45
C GLY A 157 19.53 7.91 -22.45
N ILE A 158 19.81 6.72 -21.90
CA ILE A 158 21.20 6.34 -21.57
C ILE A 158 21.69 4.98 -22.07
N TYR A 159 20.87 4.20 -22.78
CA TYR A 159 21.39 3.05 -23.54
C TYR A 159 20.87 3.11 -24.96
N GLY A 160 21.70 3.74 -25.81
CA GLY A 160 21.51 3.74 -27.25
C GLY A 160 21.40 2.31 -27.77
N SER A 161 20.30 2.05 -28.45
CA SER A 161 20.11 0.90 -29.32
C SER A 161 21.32 0.83 -30.26
N ALA A 162 22.13 -0.22 -30.12
CA ALA A 162 23.17 -0.51 -31.11
C ALA A 162 22.49 -0.72 -32.47
N PRO A 163 22.94 -0.06 -33.56
CA PRO A 163 22.42 -0.37 -34.88
C PRO A 163 22.85 -1.80 -35.25
N THR A 164 21.86 -2.64 -35.52
CA THR A 164 22.04 -3.93 -36.17
C THR A 164 22.71 -3.70 -37.52
N ARG A 165 23.93 -4.21 -37.64
CA ARG A 165 24.72 -4.26 -38.87
C ARG A 165 24.10 -5.36 -39.75
N GLU A 166 23.29 -4.97 -40.73
CA GLU A 166 22.91 -5.90 -41.81
C GLU A 166 24.04 -6.01 -42.83
N GLU A 167 24.41 -7.26 -43.09
CA GLU A 167 25.41 -7.74 -44.04
C GLU A 167 25.08 -7.33 -45.48
N GLU A 168 26.10 -6.78 -46.14
CA GLU A 168 26.70 -7.30 -47.38
C GLU A 168 25.79 -8.10 -48.34
N THR A 169 25.46 -7.53 -49.50
CA THR A 169 25.53 -8.29 -50.77
C THR A 169 25.68 -7.37 -51.98
N SER A 170 26.89 -7.34 -52.55
CA SER A 170 27.14 -7.01 -53.97
C SER A 170 27.06 -8.29 -54.81
N PRO A 171 26.77 -8.17 -56.11
CA PRO A 171 27.86 -8.11 -57.10
C PRO A 171 27.79 -6.88 -58.03
#